data_AF-A0A3D6EYG6-F1
#
_entry.id   AF-A0A3D6EYG6-F1
#
_cell.length_a   1.000
_cell.length_b   1.000
_cell.length_c   1.000
_cell.angle_alpha   90.00
_cell.angle_beta   90.00
_cell.angle_gamma   90.00
#
_symmetry.space_group_name_H-M   'P 1'
#
loop_
_entity.id
_entity.type
_entity.pdbx_description
1 polymer ?
#
loop_
_entity_poly.entity_id
_entity_poly.type
_entity_poly.pdbx_seq_one_letter_code
_entity_poly.pdbx_strand_id
1 'polypeptide(L)' 'MSTITIYPKNKEEEKVYLQLAKLLKSKINRETKSPYKPAIVKKVLKGEKEIREGKGTKIKIENLWK' A
#
# COMPACT_ATOMS: atom_id res chain seq x y z
N MET A 1 24.02 -11.75 10.25
CA MET A 1 22.76 -11.70 11.03
C MET A 1 21.64 -12.25 10.16
N SER A 2 20.74 -13.03 10.72
CA SER A 2 19.56 -13.59 10.03
C SER A 2 18.31 -12.77 10.35
N THR A 3 17.31 -12.85 9.47
CA THR A 3 15.98 -12.25 9.66
C THR A 3 14.94 -13.35 9.75
N ILE A 4 14.03 -13.24 10.70
CA ILE A 4 12.90 -14.15 10.87
C ILE A 4 11.62 -13.36 10.55
N THR A 5 10.83 -13.83 9.60
CA THR A 5 9.53 -13.28 9.26
C THR A 5 8.44 -14.21 9.79
N ILE A 6 7.55 -13.67 10.63
CA ILE A 6 6.46 -14.42 11.25
C ILE A 6 5.14 -13.92 10.66
N TYR A 7 4.26 -14.84 10.30
CA TYR A 7 2.91 -14.55 9.78
C TYR A 7 1.88 -14.98 10.82
N PRO A 8 1.38 -14.07 11.68
CA PRO A 8 0.37 -14.41 12.69
C PRO A 8 -0.93 -14.85 12.01
N LYS A 9 -1.59 -15.87 12.55
CA LYS A 9 -2.87 -16.37 12.03
C LYS A 9 -4.05 -15.50 12.46
N ASN A 10 -3.93 -14.84 13.60
CA ASN A 10 -4.96 -13.98 14.17
C ASN A 10 -4.35 -12.81 14.97
N LYS A 11 -5.20 -11.88 15.42
CA LYS A 11 -4.79 -10.68 16.17
C LYS A 11 -4.19 -11.00 17.54
N GLU A 12 -4.56 -12.12 18.16
CA GLU A 12 -4.03 -12.52 19.47
C GLU A 12 -2.58 -12.97 19.34
N GLU A 13 -2.27 -13.82 18.36
CA GLU A 13 -0.90 -14.21 18.02
C GLU A 13 -0.03 -12.99 17.69
N GLU A 14 -0.55 -12.05 16.89
CA GLU A 14 0.18 -10.81 16.57
C GLU A 14 0.55 -10.03 17.85
N LYS A 15 -0.38 -9.91 18.79
CA LYS A 15 -0.16 -9.19 20.06
C LYS A 15 0.93 -9.87 20.89
N VAL A 16 0.94 -11.20 20.95
CA VAL A 16 1.96 -11.98 21.65
C VAL A 16 3.34 -11.74 21.03
N TYR A 17 3.48 -11.86 19.71
CA TYR A 17 4.76 -11.62 19.05
C TYR A 17 5.26 -10.17 19.23
N LEU A 18 4.36 -9.19 19.22
CA LEU A 18 4.70 -7.79 19.49
C LEU A 18 5.22 -7.56 20.92
N GLN A 19 4.66 -8.25 21.91
CA GLN A 19 5.15 -8.18 23.29
C GLN A 19 6.53 -8.81 23.42
N LEU A 20 6.76 -9.97 22.80
CA LEU A 20 8.07 -10.62 22.78
C LEU A 20 9.13 -9.76 22.10
N ALA A 21 8.81 -9.17 20.94
CA ALA A 21 9.73 -8.29 20.22
C ALA A 21 10.10 -7.04 21.04
N LYS A 22 9.14 -6.45 21.78
CA LYS A 22 9.39 -5.32 22.68
C LYS A 22 10.31 -5.71 23.84
N LEU A 23 10.07 -6.87 24.47
CA LEU A 23 10.89 -7.36 25.58
C LEU A 23 12.35 -7.56 25.15
N LEU A 24 12.54 -8.10 23.94
CA LEU A 24 13.87 -8.36 23.36
C LEU A 24 14.50 -7.12 22.71
N LYS A 25 13.86 -5.94 22.81
CA LYS A 25 14.28 -4.70 22.13
C LYS A 25 14.56 -4.89 20.63
N SER A 26 13.80 -5.79 20.01
CA SER A 26 13.95 -6.12 18.59
C SER A 26 13.30 -5.05 17.72
N LYS A 27 13.85 -4.86 16.51
CA LYS A 27 13.26 -3.97 15.51
C LYS A 27 11.99 -4.60 14.95
N ILE A 28 10.86 -3.89 15.08
CA ILE A 28 9.56 -4.32 14.56
C ILE A 28 9.32 -3.63 13.21
N ASN A 29 9.25 -4.41 12.14
CA ASN A 29 8.81 -3.93 10.83
C ASN A 29 7.38 -4.41 10.58
N ARG A 30 6.44 -3.48 10.44
CA ARG A 30 5.06 -3.79 10.04
C ARG A 30 4.93 -3.54 8.55
N GLU A 31 4.84 -4.62 7.78
CA GLU A 31 4.43 -4.53 6.39
C GLU A 31 2.91 -4.54 6.31
N THR A 32 2.30 -3.35 6.30
CA THR A 32 0.91 -3.23 5.88
C THR A 32 0.85 -3.43 4.37
N LYS A 33 0.35 -4.58 3.92
CA LYS A 33 0.03 -4.76 2.50
C LYS A 33 -1.05 -3.73 2.15
N SER A 34 -0.70 -2.79 1.27
CA SER A 34 -1.69 -1.90 0.68
C SER A 34 -2.76 -2.75 -0.01
N PRO A 35 -4.06 -2.45 0.18
CA PRO A 35 -5.12 -3.15 -0.55
C PRO A 35 -5.06 -2.86 -2.06
N TYR A 36 -4.29 -1.86 -2.47
CA TYR A 36 -4.18 -1.45 -3.86
C TYR A 36 -2.95 -2.04 -4.54
N LYS A 37 -3.14 -2.55 -5.76
CA LYS A 37 -2.05 -3.01 -6.62
C LYS A 37 -1.14 -1.82 -6.97
N PRO A 38 0.18 -1.88 -6.69
CA PRO A 38 1.10 -0.76 -6.93
C PRO A 38 1.08 -0.21 -8.36
N ALA A 39 0.89 -1.09 -9.35
CA ALA A 39 0.79 -0.71 -10.76
C ALA A 39 -0.42 0.21 -11.05
N ILE A 40 -1.55 -0.01 -10.37
CA ILE A 40 -2.74 0.83 -10.49
C ILE A 40 -2.49 2.19 -9.85
N VAL A 41 -1.96 2.20 -8.61
CA VAL A 41 -1.62 3.42 -7.88
C VAL A 41 -0.68 4.30 -8.72
N LYS A 42 0.36 3.71 -9.32
CA LYS A 42 1.30 4.44 -10.17
C LYS A 42 0.62 5.07 -11.39
N LYS A 43 -0.34 4.39 -12.02
CA LYS A 43 -1.10 4.94 -13.15
C LYS A 43 -1.99 6.11 -12.73
N VAL A 44 -2.70 5.99 -11.62
CA VAL A 44 -3.57 7.04 -11.09
C VAL A 44 -2.76 8.30 -10.76
N LEU A 45 -1.68 8.15 -10.00
CA LEU A 45 -0.81 9.28 -9.63
C LEU A 45 -0.18 9.96 -10.85
N LYS A 46 0.18 9.18 -11.88
CA LYS A 46 0.67 9.71 -13.14
C LYS A 46 -0.42 10.55 -13.84
N GLY A 47 -1.65 10.04 -13.92
CA GLY A 47 -2.77 10.74 -14.52
C GLY A 47 -3.09 12.07 -13.80
N GLU A 48 -3.11 12.06 -12.47
CA GLU A 48 -3.28 13.30 -11.68
C GLU A 48 -2.20 14.34 -11.99
N LYS A 49 -0.94 13.91 -12.10
CA LYS A 49 0.17 14.79 -12.46
C LYS A 49 0.00 15.35 -13.88
N GLU A 50 -0.35 14.51 -14.86
CA GLU A 50 -0.57 14.92 -16.25
C GLU A 50 -1.72 15.92 -16.38
N ILE A 51 -2.81 15.73 -15.63
CA ILE A 51 -3.92 16.69 -15.57
C ILE A 51 -3.43 18.05 -15.02
N ARG A 52 -2.65 18.04 -13.93
CA ARG A 52 -2.10 19.27 -13.34
C ARG A 52 -1.15 19.99 -14.30
N GLU A 53 -0.42 19.24 -15.13
CA GLU A 53 0.48 19.76 -16.17
C GLU A 53 -0.27 20.19 -17.45
N GLY A 54 -1.61 20.12 -17.49
CA GLY A 54 -2.40 20.51 -18.65
C GLY A 54 -2.41 19.49 -19.79
N LYS A 55 -1.93 18.26 -19.55
CA LYS A 55 -1.89 17.15 -20.52
C LYS A 55 -3.15 16.28 -20.49
N GLY A 56 -4.13 16.64 -19.67
CA GLY A 56 -5.40 15.91 -19.57
C GLY A 56 -6.32 16.17 -20.77
N THR A 57 -7.07 15.16 -21.19
CA THR A 57 -8.11 15.30 -22.22
C THR A 57 -9.46 15.51 -21.56
N LYS A 58 -10.13 16.63 -21.85
CA LYS A 58 -11.51 16.87 -21.43
C LYS A 58 -12.46 16.22 -22.43
N ILE A 59 -13.23 15.23 -21.99
CA ILE A 59 -14.25 14.56 -22.81
C ILE A 59 -15.62 15.04 -22.34
N LYS A 60 -16.47 15.47 -23.28
CA LYS A 60 -17.88 15.79 -23.00
C LYS A 60 -18.67 14.49 -22.84
N ILE A 61 -19.72 14.51 -22.02
CA ILE A 61 -20.57 13.33 -21.78
C ILE A 61 -21.14 12.78 -23.09
N GLU A 62 -21.51 13.67 -24.03
CA GLU A 62 -22.00 13.32 -25.36
C GLU A 62 -21.03 12.47 -26.20
N ASN A 63 -19.74 12.46 -25.84
CA ASN A 63 -18.67 11.78 -26.59
C ASN A 63 -18.20 10.48 -25.91
N LEU A 64 -18.80 10.06 -24.78
CA LEU A 64 -18.35 8.88 -24.03
C LEU A 64 -18.73 7.54 -24.67
N TRP A 65 -19.67 7.54 -25.63
CA TRP A 65 -20.30 6.33 -26.18
C TRP A 65 -20.39 6.31 -27.72
N LYS A 66 -19.59 7.13 -28.39
CA LYS A 66 -19.40 7.07 -29.85
C LYS A 66 -18.18 6.23 -30.17
#